data_AF-A0A931M6Z7-F1
#
_entry.id   AF-A0A931M6Z7-F1
#
_cell.length_a   1.000
_cell.length_b   1.000
_cell.length_c   1.000
_cell.angle_alpha   90.00
_cell.angle_beta   90.00
_cell.angle_gamma   90.00
#
_symmetry.space_group_name_H-M   'P 1'
#
loop_
_entity.id
_entity.type
_entity.pdbx_description
1 polymer ?
#
loop_
_entity_poly.entity_id
_entity_poly.type
_entity_poly.pdbx_seq_one_letter_code
_entity_poly.pdbx_strand_id
1 'polypeptide(L)'
;MKKIVLVNGIIGGLIVAVMMLISMAWLKNGHSNMEWGMVYGYASMIICFSFIFVAIKTYRDKYNNGTVSFGKAFMIGLYITLIASTFYV
;
A
#
# COMPACT_ATOMS: atom_id res chain seq x y z
N MET A 1 1.88 16.73 6.55
CA MET A 1 1.46 16.03 5.31
C MET A 1 2.62 15.28 4.67
N LYS A 2 3.64 15.97 4.14
CA LYS A 2 4.76 15.36 3.37
C LYS A 2 5.41 14.15 4.07
N LYS A 3 5.79 14.28 5.35
CA LYS A 3 6.44 13.19 6.11
C LYS A 3 5.55 11.96 6.31
N ILE A 4 4.24 12.15 6.52
CA ILE A 4 3.28 11.04 6.67
C ILE A 4 3.09 10.32 5.35
N VAL A 5 2.91 11.07 4.27
CA VAL A 5 2.75 10.54 2.93
C VAL A 5 3.98 9.72 2.53
N LEU A 6 5.19 10.24 2.77
CA LEU A 6 6.43 9.52 2.51
C LEU A 6 6.56 8.25 3.35
N VAL A 7 6.34 8.33 4.67
CA VAL A 7 6.49 7.17 5.56
C VAL A 7 5.47 6.09 5.23
N ASN A 8 4.18 6.43 5.08
CA ASN A 8 3.15 5.43 4.77
C ASN A 8 3.24 4.94 3.32
N GLY A 9 3.65 5.79 2.37
CA GLY A 9 3.93 5.41 0.98
C GLY A 9 5.08 4.42 0.88
N ILE A 10 6.18 4.66 1.59
CA ILE A 10 7.32 3.72 1.64
C ILE A 10 6.92 2.42 2.34
N ILE A 11 6.18 2.46 3.45
CA ILE A 11 5.70 1.25 4.13
C ILE A 11 4.79 0.44 3.21
N GLY A 12 3.82 1.08 2.55
CA GLY A 12 2.93 0.41 1.59
C GLY A 12 3.71 -0.16 0.40
N GLY A 13 4.63 0.61 -0.17
CA GLY A 13 5.49 0.16 -1.28
C GLY A 13 6.40 -1.01 -0.90
N LEU A 14 7.02 -0.98 0.28
CA LEU A 14 7.81 -2.10 0.81
C LEU A 14 6.99 -3.36 0.99
N ILE A 15 5.75 -3.23 1.50
CA ILE A 15 4.86 -4.38 1.67
C ILE A 15 4.53 -5.00 0.31
N VAL A 16 4.23 -4.18 -0.70
CA VAL A 16 3.99 -4.67 -2.07
C VAL A 16 5.22 -5.35 -2.64
N ALA A 17 6.40 -4.74 -2.51
CA ALA A 17 7.65 -5.31 -3.00
C ALA A 17 7.98 -6.66 -2.33
N VAL A 18 7.81 -6.77 -1.01
CA VAL A 18 8.03 -8.02 -0.27
C VAL A 18 7.02 -9.10 -0.69
N MET A 19 5.73 -8.75 -0.82
CA MET A 19 4.70 -9.68 -1.28
C MET A 19 4.94 -10.17 -2.71
N MET A 20 5.44 -9.31 -3.58
CA MET A 20 5.81 -9.65 -4.96
C MET A 20 7.01 -10.59 -5.00
N LEU A 21 8.06 -10.34 -4.20
CA LEU A 21 9.22 -11.22 -4.08
C LEU A 21 8.84 -12.61 -3.54
N ILE A 22 7.96 -12.67 -2.54
CA ILE A 22 7.44 -13.94 -2.00
C ILE A 22 6.67 -14.69 -3.09
N SER A 23 5.81 -14.00 -3.85
CA SER A 23 5.04 -14.60 -4.94
C SER A 23 5.94 -15.15 -6.05
N MET A 24 6.98 -14.40 -6.43
CA MET A 24 7.98 -14.84 -7.41
C MET A 24 8.81 -16.03 -6.92
N ALA A 25 9.25 -16.02 -5.66
CA ALA A 25 10.00 -17.13 -5.06
C ALA A 25 9.14 -18.40 -4.98
N TRP A 26 7.86 -18.26 -4.64
CA TRP A 26 6.89 -19.36 -4.65
C TRP A 26 6.67 -19.95 -6.04
N LEU A 27 6.53 -19.10 -7.06
CA LEU A 27 6.38 -19.54 -8.45
C LEU A 27 7.62 -20.30 -8.94
N LYS A 28 8.83 -19.85 -8.53
CA LYS A 28 10.11 -20.47 -8.90
C LYS A 28 10.33 -21.85 -8.26
N ASN A 29 9.71 -22.12 -7.10
CA ASN A 29 9.78 -23.41 -6.40
C ASN A 29 8.79 -24.47 -6.96
N GLY A 30 8.38 -24.36 -8.23
CA GLY A 30 7.67 -25.41 -8.94
C GLY A 30 6.16 -25.50 -8.68
N HIS A 31 5.59 -24.58 -7.90
CA HIS A 31 4.14 -24.49 -7.69
C HIS A 31 3.52 -23.63 -8.81
N SER A 32 3.36 -24.21 -10.00
CA SER A 32 2.85 -23.56 -11.23
C SER A 32 1.34 -23.29 -11.24
N ASN A 33 0.68 -23.33 -10.08
CA ASN A 33 -0.75 -23.05 -10.00
C ASN A 33 -0.99 -21.54 -10.07
N MET A 34 -1.09 -21.04 -11.30
CA MET A 34 -1.34 -19.64 -11.64
C MET A 34 -2.60 -19.06 -10.95
N GLU A 35 -3.57 -19.91 -10.61
CA GLU A 35 -4.75 -19.54 -9.82
C GLU A 35 -4.40 -19.03 -8.41
N TRP A 36 -3.48 -19.70 -7.70
CA TRP A 36 -3.03 -19.25 -6.38
C TRP A 36 -2.24 -17.94 -6.49
N GLY A 37 -1.50 -17.74 -7.58
CA GLY A 37 -0.79 -16.48 -7.86
C GLY A 37 -1.74 -15.28 -7.97
N MET A 38 -2.90 -15.45 -8.60
CA MET A 38 -3.93 -14.40 -8.68
C MET A 38 -4.52 -14.07 -7.30
N VAL A 39 -4.85 -15.09 -6.51
CA VAL A 39 -5.40 -14.92 -5.15
C VAL A 39 -4.40 -14.17 -4.26
N TYR A 40 -3.12 -14.54 -4.29
CA TYR A 40 -2.07 -13.83 -3.56
C TYR A 40 -1.90 -12.38 -4.03
N GLY A 41 -1.92 -12.16 -5.34
CA GLY A 41 -1.87 -10.81 -5.93
C GLY A 41 -3.00 -9.93 -5.41
N TYR A 42 -4.25 -10.38 -5.52
CA TYR A 42 -5.40 -9.61 -5.04
C TYR A 42 -5.42 -9.43 -3.51
N ALA A 43 -5.05 -10.46 -2.74
CA ALA A 43 -4.92 -10.35 -1.29
C ALA A 43 -3.88 -9.28 -0.90
N SER A 44 -2.74 -9.24 -1.59
CA SER A 44 -1.70 -8.23 -1.36
C SER A 44 -2.19 -6.82 -1.67
N MET A 45 -2.99 -6.63 -2.73
CA MET A 45 -3.58 -5.33 -3.07
C MET A 45 -4.54 -4.84 -1.99
N ILE A 46 -5.39 -5.72 -1.45
CA ILE A 46 -6.31 -5.38 -0.34
C ILE A 46 -5.51 -4.92 0.90
N ILE A 47 -4.45 -5.65 1.24
CA ILE A 47 -3.57 -5.29 2.36
C ILE A 47 -2.92 -3.93 2.10
N CYS A 48 -2.36 -3.72 0.91
CA CYS A 48 -1.70 -2.46 0.56
C CYS A 48 -2.68 -1.28 0.57
N PHE A 49 -3.88 -1.40 0.00
CA PHE A 49 -4.86 -0.32 -0.01
C PHE A 49 -5.41 -0.01 1.39
N SER A 50 -5.43 -0.99 2.31
CA SER A 50 -5.79 -0.76 3.71
C SER A 50 -4.82 0.23 4.40
N PHE A 51 -3.56 0.30 3.98
CA PHE A 51 -2.61 1.29 4.50
C PHE A 51 -2.97 2.74 4.14
N ILE A 52 -3.69 2.98 3.05
CA ILE A 52 -4.19 4.31 2.70
C ILE A 52 -5.13 4.80 3.81
N PHE A 53 -6.03 3.94 4.29
CA PHE A 53 -6.91 4.27 5.41
C PHE A 53 -6.13 4.54 6.70
N VAL A 54 -5.16 3.70 7.04
CA VAL A 54 -4.29 3.89 8.22
C VAL A 54 -3.53 5.22 8.15
N ALA A 55 -3.03 5.59 6.97
CA ALA A 55 -2.32 6.84 6.77
C ALA A 55 -3.22 8.06 6.93
N ILE A 56 -4.43 8.03 6.36
CA ILE A 56 -5.44 9.10 6.52
C ILE A 56 -5.85 9.22 7.98
N LYS A 57 -6.13 8.11 8.66
CA LYS A 57 -6.46 8.09 10.10
C LYS A 57 -5.35 8.68 10.96
N THR A 58 -4.10 8.27 10.71
CA THR A 58 -2.92 8.77 11.42
C THR A 58 -2.73 10.27 11.19
N TYR A 59 -2.94 10.75 9.96
CA TYR A 59 -2.88 12.16 9.64
C TYR A 59 -3.96 12.97 10.35
N ARG A 60 -5.21 12.46 10.34
CA ARG A 60 -6.35 13.07 11.02
C ARG A 60 -6.09 13.20 12.54
N ASP A 61 -5.71 12.10 13.18
CA ASP A 61 -5.65 12.02 14.64
C ASP A 61 -4.41 12.72 15.23
N LYS A 62 -3.22 12.60 14.61
CA LYS A 62 -1.98 13.20 15.15
C LYS A 62 -1.67 14.61 14.67
N TYR A 63 -2.18 15.02 13.50
CA TYR A 63 -1.72 16.26 12.84
C TYR A 63 -2.83 17.23 12.44
N ASN A 64 -4.10 16.82 12.49
CA ASN A 64 -5.22 17.67 12.07
C ASN A 64 -6.36 17.69 13.11
N ASN A 65 -6.02 17.50 14.39
CA ASN A 65 -6.93 17.56 15.56
C ASN A 65 -8.25 16.78 15.36
N GLY A 66 -8.17 15.57 14.79
CA GLY A 66 -9.30 14.64 14.72
C GLY A 66 -10.28 14.89 13.57
N THR A 67 -10.10 15.93 12.74
CA THR A 67 -10.91 16.16 11.54
C THR A 67 -10.06 16.16 10.29
N VAL A 68 -10.62 15.89 9.11
CA VAL A 68 -9.91 15.98 7.83
C VAL A 68 -10.93 16.30 6.74
N SER A 69 -10.61 17.22 5.83
CA SER A 69 -11.48 17.49 4.68
C SER A 69 -11.28 16.42 3.59
N PHE A 70 -12.33 16.16 2.82
CA PHE A 70 -12.27 15.17 1.72
C PHE A 70 -11.11 15.43 0.76
N GLY A 71 -10.91 16.69 0.33
CA GLY A 71 -9.82 17.04 -0.58
C GLY A 71 -8.43 16.73 0.00
N LYS A 72 -8.22 16.92 1.30
CA LYS A 72 -6.95 16.55 1.96
C LYS A 72 -6.78 15.03 2.04
N ALA A 73 -7.82 14.29 2.41
CA ALA A 73 -7.80 12.83 2.45
C ALA A 73 -7.49 12.24 1.06
N PHE A 74 -8.14 12.76 0.02
CA PHE A 74 -7.94 12.36 -1.36
C PHE A 74 -6.49 12.60 -1.81
N MET A 75 -5.93 13.78 -1.54
CA MET A 75 -4.53 14.08 -1.88
C MET A 75 -3.53 13.18 -1.14
N ILE A 76 -3.79 12.85 0.13
CA ILE A 76 -2.95 11.93 0.90
C ILE A 76 -2.97 10.54 0.27
N GLY A 77 -4.16 10.02 -0.05
CA GLY A 77 -4.30 8.74 -0.73
C GLY A 77 -3.60 8.74 -2.09
N LEU A 78 -3.83 9.77 -2.90
CA LEU A 78 -3.24 9.90 -4.24
C LEU A 78 -1.72 9.87 -4.22
N TYR A 79 -1.06 10.61 -3.31
CA TYR A 79 0.39 10.57 -3.20
C TYR A 79 0.93 9.22 -2.70
N ILE A 80 0.23 8.58 -1.76
CA ILE A 80 0.62 7.24 -1.27
C ILE A 80 0.52 6.22 -2.40
N THR A 81 -0.57 6.23 -3.16
CA THR A 81 -0.76 5.35 -4.32
C THR A 81 0.35 5.59 -5.34
N LEU A 82 0.67 6.85 -5.66
CA LEU A 82 1.72 7.19 -6.63
C LEU A 82 3.09 6.65 -6.22
N ILE A 83 3.44 6.74 -4.93
CA ILE A 83 4.67 6.15 -4.40
C ILE A 83 4.61 4.62 -4.48
N ALA A 84 3.52 4.01 -4.00
CA ALA A 84 3.37 2.55 -3.99
C ALA A 84 3.39 1.95 -5.41
N SER A 85 2.83 2.63 -6.40
CA SER A 85 2.88 2.23 -7.82
C SER A 85 4.31 2.15 -8.33
N THR A 86 5.19 3.08 -7.92
CA THR A 86 6.62 3.06 -8.29
C THR A 86 7.38 1.88 -7.70
N PHE A 87 6.90 1.30 -6.59
CA PHE A 87 7.47 0.06 -6.03
C PHE A 87 6.95 -1.21 -6.71
N TYR A 88 5.79 -1.12 -7.35
CA TYR A 88 5.15 -2.25 -8.03
C TYR A 88 5.63 -2.44 -9.47
N VAL A 89 5.88 -1.34 -10.19
CA VAL A 89 6.43 -1.32 -11.56
C VAL A 89 7.94 -1.57 -11.54
#